data_AF-A0A224Z5Y3-F1
#
_entry.id   AF-A0A224Z5Y3-F1
#
_cell.length_a   1.000
_cell.length_b   1.000
_cell.length_c   1.000
_cell.angle_alpha   90.00
_cell.angle_beta   90.00
_cell.angle_gamma   90.00
#
_symmetry.space_group_name_H-M   'P 1'
#
loop_
_entity.id
_entity.type
_entity.pdbx_description
1 polymer ?
#
loop_
_entity_poly.entity_id
_entity_poly.type
_entity_poly.pdbx_seq_one_letter_code
_entity_poly.pdbx_strand_id
1 'polypeptide(L)'
;MCRNSGLLCIILQGIQQEHEDSFPLPKNFCCKIVKWYRLNRQTVPSPHPGLTRKEAVLYRQLQTGSLLTPVLAKHVCLSVYESDLCRLCAKERATAAHILWDCNVNPREASEKTTIPLQLEAATRIYDQETQLKAVQQVSAALERQRPSETEAKGAAPPGRGRK
;
A
#
# COMPACT_ATOMS: atom_id res chain seq x y z
N MET A 1 1.42 63.70 57.16
CA MET A 1 0.91 62.45 57.77
C MET A 1 0.73 61.42 56.68
N CYS A 2 1.32 60.25 56.88
CA CYS A 2 1.25 59.07 56.03
C CYS A 2 -0.18 58.51 55.91
N ARG A 3 -0.54 57.87 54.78
CA ARG A 3 -0.66 56.39 54.65
C ARG A 3 -1.33 55.96 53.33
N ASN A 4 -0.66 55.00 52.68
CA ASN A 4 -1.07 54.04 51.65
C ASN A 4 -2.54 53.59 51.67
N SER A 5 -3.08 53.14 50.53
CA SER A 5 -3.36 51.70 50.25
C SER A 5 -4.13 51.47 48.94
N GLY A 6 -3.75 50.43 48.19
CA GLY A 6 -4.57 49.79 47.13
C GLY A 6 -4.17 50.21 45.72
N LEU A 7 -3.05 49.77 45.13
CA LEU A 7 -2.71 48.37 44.87
C LEU A 7 -3.82 47.61 44.12
N LEU A 8 -4.32 48.16 43.01
CA LEU A 8 -5.14 47.40 42.06
C LEU A 8 -5.10 47.97 40.63
N CYS A 9 -3.90 48.12 40.05
CA CYS A 9 -3.79 48.43 38.62
C CYS A 9 -2.54 47.83 37.93
N ILE A 10 -1.93 46.80 38.51
CA ILE A 10 -0.71 46.18 37.95
C ILE A 10 -1.00 44.84 37.26
N ILE A 11 -2.20 44.26 37.41
CA ILE A 11 -2.52 42.95 36.81
C ILE A 11 -3.32 43.08 35.49
N LEU A 12 -2.98 44.06 34.63
CA LEU A 12 -3.44 44.07 33.23
C LEU A 12 -2.35 44.58 32.27
N GLN A 13 -1.08 44.29 32.56
CA GLN A 13 0.04 44.49 31.62
C GLN A 13 1.01 43.29 31.63
N GLY A 14 0.47 42.07 31.75
CA GLY A 14 1.29 40.88 32.03
C GLY A 14 1.33 39.78 30.98
N ILE A 15 0.61 39.87 29.86
CA ILE A 15 0.58 38.78 28.84
C ILE A 15 0.31 39.35 27.45
N GLN A 16 1.21 40.14 26.88
CA GLN A 16 1.20 40.33 25.43
C GLN A 16 2.62 40.58 24.93
N GLN A 17 3.45 39.56 25.09
CA GLN A 17 4.66 39.41 24.30
C GLN A 17 4.62 38.01 23.70
N GLU A 18 3.68 37.81 22.79
CA GLU A 18 3.82 36.85 21.70
C GLU A 18 4.95 37.40 20.82
N HIS A 19 6.19 37.24 21.30
CA HIS A 19 7.34 37.36 20.42
C HIS A 19 7.23 36.14 19.52
N GLU A 20 6.68 36.39 18.32
CA GLU A 20 6.79 35.54 17.15
C GLU A 20 8.29 35.42 16.82
N ASP A 21 9.05 34.73 17.68
CA ASP A 21 10.28 34.08 17.26
C ASP A 21 9.86 33.04 16.24
N SER A 22 9.80 33.48 14.98
CA SER A 22 10.03 32.60 13.84
C SER A 22 11.45 32.06 13.96
N PHE A 23 11.71 31.21 14.96
CA PHE A 23 12.90 30.38 15.02
C PHE A 23 12.89 29.60 13.71
N PRO A 24 13.86 29.83 12.80
CA PRO A 24 13.91 29.06 11.58
C PRO A 24 14.23 27.63 12.00
N LEU A 25 13.19 26.79 12.10
CA LEU A 25 13.39 25.38 12.33
C LEU A 25 14.34 24.93 11.24
N PRO A 26 15.50 24.33 11.59
CA PRO A 26 16.46 23.89 10.58
C PRO A 26 15.67 23.03 9.59
N LYS A 27 15.84 23.26 8.28
CA LYS A 27 15.01 22.62 7.22
C LYS A 27 14.90 21.08 7.36
N ASN A 28 15.84 20.47 8.09
CA ASN A 28 15.92 19.05 8.39
C ASN A 28 15.10 18.60 9.62
N PHE A 29 14.59 19.51 10.45
CA PHE A 29 13.84 19.22 11.67
C PHE A 29 12.47 18.60 11.37
N CYS A 30 11.71 19.19 10.44
CA CYS A 30 10.47 18.58 9.94
C CYS A 30 10.73 17.19 9.36
N CYS A 31 11.80 17.00 8.57
CA CYS A 31 12.15 15.71 8.00
C CYS A 31 12.43 14.63 9.07
N LYS A 32 13.11 14.99 10.16
CA LYS A 32 13.38 14.07 11.28
C LYS A 32 12.11 13.67 12.03
N ILE A 33 11.23 14.63 12.31
CA ILE A 33 9.96 14.40 12.99
C ILE A 33 9.05 13.50 12.15
N VAL A 34 8.89 13.80 10.86
CA VAL A 34 8.07 12.99 9.94
C VAL A 34 8.62 11.57 9.83
N LYS A 35 9.95 11.41 9.75
CA LYS A 35 10.59 10.08 9.74
C LYS A 35 10.31 9.31 11.04
N TRP A 36 10.41 9.97 12.19
CA TRP A 36 10.12 9.36 13.49
C TRP A 36 8.67 8.87 13.58
N TYR A 37 7.69 9.72 13.24
CA TYR A 37 6.29 9.32 13.21
C TYR A 37 6.01 8.21 12.19
N ARG A 38 6.64 8.26 11.02
CA ARG A 38 6.50 7.22 9.99
C ARG A 38 7.00 5.87 10.48
N LEU A 39 8.17 5.83 11.13
CA LEU A 39 8.73 4.59 11.67
C LEU A 39 7.92 4.05 12.85
N ASN A 40 7.39 4.93 13.71
CA ASN A 40 6.56 4.49 14.84
C ASN A 40 5.17 3.99 14.45
N ARG A 41 4.64 4.42 13.30
CA ARG A 41 3.37 3.90 12.75
C ARG A 41 3.57 2.62 11.95
N GLN A 42 4.81 2.18 11.75
CA GLN A 42 5.11 1.02 10.93
C GLN A 42 4.77 -0.27 11.68
N THR A 43 3.77 -1.01 11.18
CA THR A 43 3.35 -2.31 11.73
C THR A 43 4.00 -3.51 11.04
N VAL A 44 4.53 -3.31 9.83
CA VAL A 44 5.17 -4.33 8.99
C VAL A 44 6.52 -3.81 8.49
N PRO A 45 7.55 -4.67 8.34
CA PRO A 45 8.89 -4.22 7.95
C PRO A 45 8.91 -3.49 6.61
N SER A 46 9.85 -2.57 6.47
CA SER A 46 10.09 -1.92 5.19
C SER A 46 10.65 -2.93 4.16
N PRO A 47 10.39 -2.72 2.85
CA PRO A 47 11.13 -3.44 1.82
C PRO A 47 12.63 -3.23 1.99
N HIS A 48 13.41 -4.28 1.83
CA HIS A 48 14.87 -4.23 1.91
C HIS A 48 15.41 -3.36 0.75
N PRO A 49 16.45 -2.52 0.98
CA PRO A 49 17.02 -1.66 -0.06
C PRO A 49 17.59 -2.40 -1.27
N GLY A 50 17.90 -3.70 -1.12
CA GLY A 50 18.34 -4.57 -2.21
C GLY A 50 17.26 -4.99 -3.20
N LEU A 51 15.98 -4.73 -2.92
CA LEU A 51 14.89 -4.96 -3.87
C LEU A 51 14.85 -3.82 -4.88
N THR A 52 14.57 -4.14 -6.14
CA THR A 52 14.25 -3.12 -7.15
C THR A 52 12.99 -2.37 -6.75
N ARG A 53 12.78 -1.18 -7.34
CA ARG A 53 11.58 -0.37 -7.08
C ARG A 53 10.29 -1.15 -7.35
N LYS A 54 10.24 -1.94 -8.43
CA LYS A 54 9.05 -2.72 -8.81
C LYS A 54 8.76 -3.81 -7.79
N GLU A 55 9.79 -4.54 -7.37
CA GLU A 55 9.70 -5.59 -6.36
C GLU A 55 9.28 -5.03 -4.99
N ALA A 56 9.84 -3.90 -4.59
CA ALA A 56 9.48 -3.22 -3.35
C ALA A 56 8.02 -2.75 -3.34
N VAL A 57 7.49 -2.32 -4.49
CA VAL A 57 6.06 -1.99 -4.63
C VAL A 57 5.20 -3.24 -4.50
N LEU A 58 5.55 -4.32 -5.21
CA LEU A 58 4.79 -5.57 -5.16
C LEU A 58 4.79 -6.17 -3.75
N TYR A 59 5.92 -6.09 -3.04
CA TYR A 59 6.03 -6.50 -1.64
C TYR A 59 5.09 -5.70 -0.73
N ARG A 60 5.02 -4.37 -0.87
CA ARG A 60 4.06 -3.55 -0.12
C ARG A 60 2.61 -3.89 -0.44
N GLN A 61 2.31 -4.19 -1.70
CA GLN A 61 0.97 -4.62 -2.11
C GLN A 61 0.61 -5.97 -1.47
N LEU A 62 1.56 -6.91 -1.41
CA LEU A 62 1.40 -8.16 -0.67
C LEU A 62 1.12 -7.88 0.82
N GLN A 63 1.92 -7.04 1.47
CA GLN A 63 1.76 -6.68 2.88
C GLN A 63 0.38 -6.07 3.20
N THR A 64 -0.17 -5.30 2.26
CA THR A 64 -1.44 -4.57 2.44
C THR A 64 -2.64 -5.30 1.84
N GLY A 65 -2.44 -6.46 1.20
CA GLY A 65 -3.50 -7.17 0.47
C GLY A 65 -4.04 -6.42 -0.75
N SER A 66 -3.28 -5.46 -1.30
CA SER A 66 -3.68 -4.62 -2.43
C SER A 66 -3.07 -5.08 -3.77
N LEU A 67 -2.85 -6.39 -3.92
CA LEU A 67 -2.36 -6.98 -5.16
C LEU A 67 -3.34 -6.72 -6.30
N LEU A 68 -2.82 -6.35 -7.47
CA LEU A 68 -3.61 -6.12 -8.68
C LEU A 68 -4.02 -7.45 -9.32
N THR A 69 -4.95 -8.16 -8.69
CA THR A 69 -5.55 -9.37 -9.22
C THR A 69 -6.65 -9.04 -10.24
N PRO A 70 -7.12 -9.98 -11.09
CA PRO A 70 -8.20 -9.71 -12.04
C PRO A 70 -9.47 -9.14 -11.41
N VAL A 71 -9.79 -9.55 -10.18
CA VAL A 71 -10.91 -8.98 -9.40
C VAL A 71 -10.76 -7.47 -9.22
N LEU A 72 -9.58 -6.99 -8.87
CA LEU A 72 -9.32 -5.56 -8.73
C LEU A 72 -9.11 -4.89 -10.10
N ALA A 73 -8.39 -5.57 -11.00
CA ALA A 73 -7.99 -5.05 -12.29
C ALA A 73 -9.18 -4.78 -13.21
N LYS A 74 -10.27 -5.55 -13.12
CA LYS A 74 -11.55 -5.27 -13.79
C LYS A 74 -12.08 -3.87 -13.47
N HIS A 75 -11.88 -3.37 -12.25
CA HIS A 75 -12.36 -2.05 -11.85
C HIS A 75 -11.40 -0.91 -12.24
N VAL A 76 -10.12 -1.21 -12.42
CA VAL A 76 -9.07 -0.21 -12.73
C VAL A 76 -8.82 -0.10 -14.24
N CYS A 77 -8.86 -1.23 -14.95
CA CYS A 77 -8.49 -1.37 -16.36
C CYS A 77 -9.56 -2.17 -17.12
N LEU A 78 -10.77 -1.63 -17.23
CA LEU A 78 -11.93 -2.27 -17.88
C LEU A 78 -11.65 -2.73 -19.33
N SER A 79 -10.80 -2.02 -20.07
CA SER A 79 -10.46 -2.37 -21.46
C SER A 79 -9.54 -3.59 -21.58
N VAL A 80 -8.92 -4.02 -20.47
CA VAL A 80 -7.95 -5.12 -20.45
C VAL A 80 -8.51 -6.33 -19.69
N TYR A 81 -9.32 -6.08 -18.65
CA TYR A 81 -9.89 -7.12 -17.78
C TYR A 81 -11.42 -7.11 -17.85
N GLU A 82 -11.98 -7.95 -18.72
CA GLU A 82 -13.44 -8.07 -18.89
C GLU A 82 -14.08 -8.91 -17.76
N SER A 83 -13.38 -9.94 -17.31
CA SER A 83 -13.85 -10.88 -16.28
C SER A 83 -12.95 -10.87 -15.04
N ASP A 84 -13.53 -11.26 -13.91
CA ASP A 84 -12.83 -11.44 -12.63
C ASP A 84 -12.56 -12.92 -12.32
N LEU A 85 -12.74 -13.80 -13.31
CA LEU A 85 -12.50 -15.23 -13.18
C LEU A 85 -11.00 -15.55 -13.27
N CYS A 86 -10.60 -16.59 -12.54
CA CYS A 86 -9.24 -17.11 -12.59
C CYS A 86 -8.98 -17.72 -13.96
N ARG A 87 -7.89 -17.31 -14.62
CA ARG A 87 -7.54 -17.77 -15.98
C ARG A 87 -7.03 -19.22 -16.02
N LEU A 88 -6.60 -19.75 -14.88
CA LEU A 88 -6.10 -21.12 -14.77
C LEU A 88 -7.23 -22.14 -14.66
N CYS A 89 -8.21 -21.89 -13.79
CA CYS A 89 -9.32 -22.83 -13.57
C CYS A 89 -10.61 -22.44 -14.28
N ALA A 90 -10.77 -21.18 -14.71
CA ALA A 90 -11.96 -20.61 -15.35
C ALA A 90 -13.29 -20.80 -14.59
N LYS A 91 -13.23 -21.12 -13.28
CA LYS A 91 -14.40 -21.42 -12.44
C LYS A 91 -14.57 -20.42 -11.31
N GLU A 92 -13.50 -20.23 -10.53
CA GLU A 92 -13.52 -19.39 -9.34
C GLU A 92 -13.04 -17.97 -9.63
N ARG A 93 -13.39 -17.04 -8.74
CA ARG A 93 -12.93 -15.66 -8.81
C ARG A 93 -11.43 -15.58 -8.50
N ALA A 94 -10.70 -14.79 -9.29
CA ALA A 94 -9.25 -14.62 -9.19
C ALA A 94 -8.87 -13.70 -8.02
N THR A 95 -9.21 -14.10 -6.80
CA THR A 95 -8.83 -13.38 -5.58
C THR A 95 -7.34 -13.60 -5.26
N ALA A 96 -6.77 -12.75 -4.42
CA ALA A 96 -5.37 -12.90 -4.00
C ALA A 96 -5.12 -14.26 -3.32
N ALA A 97 -6.03 -14.72 -2.46
CA ALA A 97 -5.92 -16.04 -1.84
C ALA A 97 -5.93 -17.16 -2.88
N HIS A 98 -6.91 -17.14 -3.79
CA HIS A 98 -7.05 -18.17 -4.83
C HIS A 98 -5.81 -18.28 -5.73
N ILE A 99 -5.29 -17.13 -6.19
CA ILE A 99 -4.12 -17.09 -7.08
C ILE A 99 -2.85 -17.53 -6.35
N LEU A 100 -2.66 -17.09 -5.10
CA LEU A 100 -1.44 -17.38 -4.35
C LEU A 100 -1.37 -18.82 -3.81
N TRP A 101 -2.51 -19.45 -3.51
CA TRP A 101 -2.56 -20.88 -3.22
C TRP A 101 -2.29 -21.76 -4.44
N ASP A 102 -2.37 -21.18 -5.64
CA ASP A 102 -2.23 -21.84 -6.93
C ASP A 102 -3.26 -22.96 -7.13
N CYS A 103 -4.38 -22.63 -7.76
CA CYS A 103 -5.50 -23.55 -7.95
C CYS A 103 -5.18 -24.81 -8.77
N ASN A 104 -4.08 -24.83 -9.53
CA ASN A 104 -3.66 -26.02 -10.26
C ASN A 104 -2.91 -27.01 -9.37
N VAL A 105 -2.21 -26.50 -8.36
CA VAL A 105 -1.42 -27.32 -7.43
C VAL A 105 -2.25 -27.69 -6.20
N ASN A 106 -2.96 -26.70 -5.63
CA ASN A 106 -3.74 -26.82 -4.41
C ASN A 106 -5.19 -26.35 -4.65
N PRO A 107 -5.99 -27.10 -5.43
CA PRO A 107 -7.34 -26.67 -5.81
C PRO A 107 -8.28 -26.51 -4.60
N ARG A 108 -8.11 -27.34 -3.58
CA ARG A 108 -8.93 -27.31 -2.37
C ARG A 108 -8.67 -26.05 -1.56
N GLU A 109 -7.41 -25.78 -1.25
CA GLU A 109 -6.99 -24.61 -0.49
C GLU A 109 -7.35 -23.32 -1.22
N ALA A 110 -7.16 -23.27 -2.54
CA ALA A 110 -7.49 -22.11 -3.35
C ALA A 110 -9.00 -21.80 -3.37
N SER A 111 -9.87 -22.78 -3.12
CA SER A 111 -11.33 -22.61 -3.11
C SER A 111 -11.86 -22.37 -1.69
N GLU A 112 -11.34 -23.07 -0.70
CA GLU A 112 -11.83 -23.02 0.69
C GLU A 112 -11.22 -21.86 1.51
N LYS A 113 -9.96 -21.48 1.26
CA LYS A 113 -9.26 -20.50 2.09
C LYS A 113 -9.42 -19.08 1.54
N THR A 114 -9.76 -18.16 2.43
CA THR A 114 -9.80 -16.71 2.16
C THR A 114 -8.49 -16.00 2.48
N THR A 115 -7.56 -16.70 3.14
CA THR A 115 -6.24 -16.18 3.53
C THR A 115 -5.17 -16.57 2.51
N ILE A 116 -4.09 -15.79 2.45
CA ILE A 116 -2.92 -16.12 1.62
C ILE A 116 -2.13 -17.29 2.23
N PRO A 117 -1.28 -18.00 1.45
CA PRO A 117 -0.41 -19.04 1.98
C PRO A 117 0.40 -18.58 3.19
N LEU A 118 0.44 -19.40 4.24
CA LEU A 118 1.08 -19.06 5.53
C LEU A 118 2.55 -18.63 5.35
N GLN A 119 3.26 -19.25 4.39
CA GLN A 119 4.64 -18.89 4.07
C GLN A 119 4.76 -17.46 3.54
N LEU A 120 3.84 -17.04 2.67
CA LEU A 120 3.79 -15.67 2.15
C LEU A 120 3.37 -14.69 3.25
N GLU A 121 2.41 -15.06 4.09
CA GLU A 121 2.02 -14.23 5.23
C GLU A 121 3.20 -14.01 6.18
N ALA A 122 3.92 -15.07 6.56
CA ALA A 122 5.11 -14.96 7.40
C ALA A 122 6.18 -14.07 6.75
N ALA A 123 6.40 -14.22 5.44
CA ALA A 123 7.36 -13.41 4.70
C ALA A 123 7.06 -11.91 4.77
N THR A 124 5.78 -11.49 4.85
CA THR A 124 5.40 -10.07 4.97
C THR A 124 5.92 -9.39 6.25
N ARG A 125 6.27 -10.17 7.26
CA ARG A 125 6.68 -9.72 8.60
C ARG A 125 8.20 -9.80 8.82
N ILE A 126 8.95 -10.30 7.86
CA ILE A 126 10.40 -10.52 7.97
C ILE A 126 11.18 -9.40 7.26
N TYR A 127 12.24 -8.91 7.91
CA TYR A 127 13.19 -7.94 7.33
C TYR A 127 14.46 -8.65 6.86
N ASP A 128 14.33 -9.46 5.82
CA ASP A 128 15.42 -10.21 5.18
C ASP A 128 15.31 -10.08 3.66
N GLN A 129 16.43 -9.85 2.98
CA GLN A 129 16.43 -9.61 1.53
C GLN A 129 15.98 -10.84 0.76
N GLU A 130 16.53 -12.01 1.08
CA GLU A 130 16.29 -13.24 0.33
C GLU A 130 14.83 -13.68 0.46
N THR A 131 14.31 -13.66 1.69
CA THR A 131 12.92 -13.98 1.99
C THR A 131 11.95 -13.05 1.27
N GLN A 132 12.20 -11.74 1.30
CA GLN A 132 11.34 -10.77 0.60
C GLN A 132 11.40 -10.96 -0.92
N LEU A 133 12.59 -11.18 -1.48
CA LEU A 133 12.76 -11.41 -2.91
C LEU A 133 12.04 -12.67 -3.37
N LYS A 134 12.17 -13.77 -2.63
CA LYS A 134 11.49 -15.04 -2.92
C LYS A 134 9.97 -14.88 -2.90
N ALA A 135 9.44 -14.20 -1.88
CA ALA A 135 8.00 -13.92 -1.79
C ALA A 135 7.51 -13.09 -2.99
N VAL A 136 8.23 -12.04 -3.36
CA VAL A 136 7.92 -11.20 -4.52
C VAL A 136 7.95 -12.00 -5.81
N GLN A 137 8.96 -12.85 -6.02
CA GLN A 137 9.06 -13.71 -7.20
C GLN A 137 7.87 -14.65 -7.30
N GLN A 138 7.49 -15.31 -6.21
CA GLN A 138 6.32 -16.20 -6.17
C GLN A 138 5.03 -15.45 -6.52
N VAL A 139 4.80 -14.28 -5.91
CA VAL A 139 3.62 -13.44 -6.17
C VAL A 139 3.61 -12.97 -7.62
N SER A 140 4.75 -12.49 -8.14
CA SER A 140 4.86 -12.01 -9.52
C SER A 140 4.55 -13.13 -10.53
N ALA A 141 5.10 -14.33 -10.33
CA ALA A 141 4.83 -15.48 -11.18
C ALA A 141 3.34 -15.87 -11.15
N ALA A 142 2.72 -15.83 -9.98
CA ALA A 142 1.30 -16.13 -9.83
C ALA A 142 0.41 -15.08 -10.54
N LEU A 143 0.78 -13.80 -10.47
CA LEU A 143 0.07 -12.72 -11.16
C LEU A 143 0.25 -12.76 -12.69
N GLU A 144 1.45 -13.06 -13.18
CA GLU A 144 1.70 -13.14 -14.63
C GLU A 144 0.86 -14.26 -15.28
N ARG A 145 0.60 -15.36 -14.56
CA ARG A 145 -0.33 -16.41 -15.03
C ARG A 145 -1.77 -15.92 -15.21
N GLN A 146 -2.14 -14.82 -14.55
CA GLN A 146 -3.46 -14.20 -14.63
C GLN A 146 -3.50 -13.04 -15.63
N ARG A 147 -2.40 -12.76 -16.32
CA ARG A 147 -2.34 -11.66 -17.29
C ARG A 147 -3.14 -12.01 -18.55
N PRO A 148 -3.94 -11.06 -19.09
CA PRO A 148 -4.62 -11.24 -20.35
C PRO A 148 -3.68 -11.42 -21.53
N SER A 149 -4.07 -12.28 -22.48
CA SER A 149 -3.36 -12.43 -23.74
C SER A 149 -3.44 -11.13 -24.55
N GLU A 150 -2.39 -10.81 -25.32
CA GLU A 150 -2.37 -9.58 -26.14
C GLU A 150 -3.50 -9.54 -27.19
N THR A 151 -4.02 -10.71 -27.57
CA THR A 151 -5.12 -10.88 -28.51
C THR A 151 -6.45 -10.39 -27.93
N GLU A 152 -6.69 -10.61 -26.63
CA GLU A 152 -7.89 -10.13 -25.93
C GLU A 152 -7.85 -8.62 -25.69
N ALA A 153 -6.67 -8.05 -25.38
CA ALA A 153 -6.51 -6.62 -25.14
C ALA A 153 -6.81 -5.74 -26.37
N LYS A 154 -6.76 -6.31 -27.59
CA LYS A 154 -7.06 -5.60 -28.85
C LYS A 154 -8.54 -5.64 -29.24
N GLY A 155 -9.34 -6.53 -28.64
CA GLY A 155 -10.79 -6.63 -28.91
C GLY A 155 -11.60 -5.46 -28.33
N ALA A 156 -11.08 -4.80 -27.30
CA ALA A 156 -11.69 -3.63 -26.68
C ALA A 156 -11.39 -2.33 -27.46
N ALA A 157 -11.89 -2.24 -28.70
CA ALA A 157 -11.87 -0.98 -29.44
C ALA A 157 -12.77 0.06 -28.73
N PRO A 158 -12.32 1.31 -28.54
CA PRO A 158 -13.15 2.34 -27.90
C PRO A 158 -14.34 2.70 -28.82
N PRO A 159 -15.52 3.02 -28.27
CA PRO A 159 -16.65 3.48 -29.07
C PRO A 159 -16.23 4.76 -29.80
N GLY A 160 -16.25 4.69 -31.13
CA GLY A 160 -15.93 5.80 -32.01
C GLY A 160 -16.77 7.02 -31.64
N ARG A 161 -16.12 8.12 -31.28
CA ARG A 161 -16.78 9.42 -31.13
C ARG A 161 -17.29 9.85 -32.50
N GLY A 162 -18.56 9.55 -32.78
CA GLY A 162 -19.29 10.12 -33.89
C GLY A 162 -19.35 11.64 -33.70
N ARG A 163 -18.61 12.37 -34.54
CA ARG A 163 -18.84 13.80 -34.74
C ARG A 163 -20.21 13.95 -35.39
N LYS A 164 -21.15 14.58 -34.69
CA LYS A 164 -22.27 15.30 -35.32
C LYS A 164 -21.85 16.75 -35.49
#